data_AF-Q46X51-F1
#
_entry.id   AF-Q46X51-F1
#
_cell.length_a   1.000
_cell.length_b   1.000
_cell.length_c   1.000
_cell.angle_alpha   90.00
_cell.angle_beta   90.00
_cell.angle_gamma   90.00
#
_symmetry.space_group_name_H-M   'P 1'
#
loop_
_entity.id
_entity.type
_entity.pdbx_description
1 polymer ?
#
loop_
_entity_poly.entity_id
_entity_poly.type
_entity_poly.pdbx_seq_one_letter_code
_entity_poly.pdbx_strand_id
1 'polypeptide(L)'
;MNLQDQIGEIDSKERLADLVAALLDDLVRNPQEWENVSLEGFLAAMEAWIRDMDGYYKNAGQPIPDMPTWRTLADILLAARVYE
;
A
#
# COMPACT_ATOMS: atom_id res chain seq x y z
N MET A 1 2.75 15.27 -4.83
CA MET A 1 3.81 14.28 -5.17
C MET A 1 3.08 12.95 -5.34
N ASN A 2 3.24 12.25 -6.46
CA ASN A 2 2.44 11.05 -6.72
C ASN A 2 3.01 9.86 -5.93
N LEU A 3 2.30 9.43 -4.88
CA LEU A 3 2.71 8.31 -4.02
C LEU A 3 2.86 6.99 -4.80
N GLN A 4 2.17 6.85 -5.94
CA GLN A 4 2.24 5.67 -6.79
C GLN A 4 3.57 5.57 -7.56
N ASP A 5 4.21 6.70 -7.87
CA ASP A 5 5.46 6.73 -8.63
C ASP A 5 6.67 6.26 -7.79
N GLN A 6 6.53 6.20 -6.46
CA GLN A 6 7.61 5.80 -5.55
C GLN A 6 7.68 4.29 -5.28
N ILE A 7 6.64 3.52 -5.66
CA ILE A 7 6.56 2.06 -5.40
C ILE A 7 7.66 1.29 -6.13
N GLY A 8 8.06 1.75 -7.31
CA GLY A 8 9.06 1.10 -8.15
C GLY A 8 10.44 0.96 -7.50
N GLU A 9 10.73 1.78 -6.48
CA GLU A 9 12.07 1.92 -5.87
C GLU A 9 12.14 1.39 -4.43
N ILE A 10 11.10 0.74 -3.90
CA ILE A 10 11.08 0.27 -2.52
C ILE A 10 11.80 -1.08 -2.41
N ASP A 11 13.11 -1.00 -2.19
CA ASP A 11 14.03 -2.13 -2.10
C ASP A 11 14.65 -2.32 -0.69
N SER A 12 14.38 -1.40 0.23
CA SER A 12 15.00 -1.34 1.55
C SER A 12 14.02 -0.89 2.63
N LYS A 13 14.35 -1.20 3.89
CA LYS A 13 13.53 -0.82 5.04
C LYS A 13 13.44 0.70 5.20
N GLU A 14 14.50 1.43 4.83
CA GLU A 14 14.54 2.89 4.87
C GLU A 14 13.55 3.48 3.86
N ARG A 15 13.52 2.95 2.63
CA ARG A 15 12.55 3.37 1.60
C ARG A 15 11.10 3.07 2.00
N LEU A 16 10.86 1.93 2.63
CA LEU A 16 9.54 1.62 3.18
C LEU A 16 9.16 2.59 4.29
N ALA A 17 10.09 2.93 5.19
CA ALA A 17 9.83 3.89 6.27
C ALA A 17 9.51 5.30 5.72
N ASP A 18 10.21 5.73 4.67
CA ASP A 18 9.92 6.99 3.98
C ASP A 18 8.50 6.99 3.38
N LEU A 19 8.06 5.88 2.77
CA LEU A 19 6.69 5.74 2.28
C LEU A 19 5.67 5.84 3.42
N VAL A 20 5.90 5.13 4.54
CA VAL A 20 4.99 5.17 5.70
C VAL A 20 4.87 6.59 6.25
N ALA A 21 5.98 7.33 6.32
CA ALA A 21 5.96 8.74 6.72
C ALA A 21 5.17 9.61 5.73
N ALA A 22 5.33 9.38 4.42
CA ALA A 22 4.59 10.09 3.38
C ALA A 22 3.08 9.79 3.41
N LEU A 23 2.70 8.53 3.66
CA LEU A 23 1.30 8.12 3.84
C LEU A 23 0.65 8.83 5.04
N LEU A 24 1.38 8.92 6.15
CA LEU A 24 0.88 9.63 7.32
C LEU A 24 0.69 11.14 7.05
N ASP A 25 1.66 11.80 6.40
CA ASP A 25 1.53 13.22 6.02
C ASP A 25 0.37 13.44 5.05
N ASP A 26 0.16 12.53 4.09
CA ASP A 26 -0.95 12.59 3.15
C ASP A 26 -2.31 12.39 3.83
N LEU A 27 -2.46 11.40 4.73
CA LEU A 27 -3.68 11.18 5.50
C LEU A 27 -4.04 12.41 6.35
N VAL A 28 -3.05 13.05 6.98
CA VAL A 28 -3.27 14.23 7.82
C VAL A 28 -3.70 15.44 6.99
N ARG A 29 -3.15 15.61 5.78
CA ARG A 29 -3.44 16.76 4.91
C ARG A 29 -4.71 16.57 4.07
N ASN A 30 -4.97 15.34 3.65
CA ASN A 30 -5.98 14.98 2.66
C ASN A 30 -6.87 13.80 3.12
N PRO A 31 -7.46 13.81 4.34
CA PRO A 31 -8.22 12.67 4.84
C PRO A 31 -9.44 12.33 3.96
N GLN A 32 -10.01 13.31 3.26
CA GLN A 32 -11.12 13.10 2.31
C GLN A 32 -10.74 12.31 1.06
N GLU A 33 -9.44 12.12 0.79
CA GLU A 33 -8.93 11.33 -0.34
C GLU A 33 -8.58 9.89 0.04
N TRP A 34 -8.97 9.48 1.26
CA TRP A 34 -8.74 8.16 1.80
C TRP A 34 -10.10 7.50 2.04
N GLU A 35 -10.27 6.28 1.53
CA GLU A 35 -11.44 5.48 1.84
C GLU A 35 -11.40 5.03 3.31
N ASN A 36 -10.19 4.67 3.77
CA ASN A 36 -9.96 4.10 5.09
C ASN A 36 -9.17 5.04 6.01
N VAL A 37 -9.88 6.00 6.62
CA VAL A 37 -9.27 7.00 7.52
C VAL A 37 -9.12 6.54 8.99
N SER A 38 -9.90 5.56 9.44
CA SER A 38 -9.77 4.98 10.77
C SER A 38 -8.78 3.83 10.77
N LEU A 39 -8.15 3.55 11.91
CA LEU A 39 -7.24 2.41 12.04
C LEU A 39 -7.98 1.10 11.78
N GLU A 40 -9.23 0.99 12.25
CA GLU A 40 -10.08 -0.18 12.05
C GLU A 40 -10.38 -0.42 10.57
N GLY A 41 -10.77 0.63 9.83
CA GLY A 41 -11.03 0.54 8.40
C GLY A 41 -9.76 0.20 7.61
N PHE A 42 -8.65 0.85 7.94
CA PHE A 42 -7.37 0.62 7.28
C PHE A 42 -6.88 -0.81 7.47
N LEU A 43 -6.97 -1.36 8.69
CA LEU A 43 -6.59 -2.74 8.97
C LEU A 43 -7.53 -3.76 8.32
N ALA A 44 -8.83 -3.47 8.22
CA ALA A 44 -9.80 -4.33 7.53
C ALA A 44 -9.53 -4.38 6.03
N ALA A 45 -9.35 -3.22 5.39
CA ALA A 45 -9.01 -3.10 3.98
C ALA A 45 -7.66 -3.76 3.65
N MET A 46 -6.66 -3.57 4.51
CA MET A 46 -5.37 -4.23 4.40
C MET A 46 -5.49 -5.76 4.43
N GLU A 47 -6.28 -6.31 5.35
CA GLU A 47 -6.50 -7.74 5.48
C GLU A 47 -7.22 -8.33 4.26
N ALA A 48 -8.29 -7.67 3.81
CA ALA A 48 -9.05 -8.08 2.64
C ALA A 48 -8.16 -8.08 1.38
N TRP A 49 -7.40 -7.00 1.17
CA TRP A 49 -6.52 -6.91 0.02
C TRP A 49 -5.39 -7.95 0.04
N ILE A 50 -4.78 -8.23 1.19
CA ILE A 50 -3.74 -9.27 1.30
C ILE A 50 -4.26 -10.64 0.83
N ARG A 51 -5.54 -10.96 1.06
CA ARG A 51 -6.13 -12.21 0.58
C ARG A 51 -6.40 -12.20 -0.92
N ASP A 52 -6.63 -11.03 -1.50
CA ASP A 52 -6.99 -10.85 -2.91
C ASP A 52 -5.81 -10.43 -3.82
N MET A 53 -4.64 -10.14 -3.25
CA MET A 53 -3.48 -9.55 -3.96
C MET A 53 -2.98 -10.38 -5.14
N ASP A 54 -3.19 -11.70 -5.14
CA ASP A 54 -2.88 -12.56 -6.28
C ASP A 54 -3.54 -12.08 -7.57
N GLY A 55 -4.77 -11.57 -7.48
CA GLY A 55 -5.51 -10.99 -8.59
C GLY A 55 -4.86 -9.71 -9.10
N TYR A 56 -4.38 -8.86 -8.19
CA TYR A 56 -3.65 -7.63 -8.54
C TYR A 56 -2.38 -7.93 -9.34
N TYR A 57 -1.51 -8.83 -8.85
CA TYR A 57 -0.27 -9.18 -9.56
C TYR A 57 -0.55 -9.83 -10.92
N LYS A 58 -1.52 -10.76 -10.99
CA LYS A 58 -1.96 -11.38 -12.26
C LYS A 58 -2.41 -10.33 -13.27
N ASN A 59 -3.25 -9.38 -12.85
CA ASN A 59 -3.77 -8.32 -13.72
C ASN A 59 -2.68 -7.34 -14.15
N ALA A 60 -1.69 -7.09 -13.30
CA ALA A 60 -0.54 -6.26 -13.60
C ALA A 60 0.51 -6.97 -14.49
N GLY A 61 0.31 -8.24 -14.84
CA GLY A 61 1.30 -9.06 -15.55
C GLY A 61 2.59 -9.29 -14.74
N GLN A 62 2.51 -9.18 -13.42
CA GLN A 62 3.62 -9.36 -12.50
C GLN A 62 3.57 -10.75 -11.86
N PRO A 63 4.73 -11.36 -11.54
CA PRO A 63 4.75 -12.61 -10.80
C PRO A 63 4.19 -12.37 -9.39
N ILE A 64 3.39 -13.31 -8.91
CA ILE A 64 2.98 -13.33 -7.50
C ILE A 64 4.25 -13.62 -6.67
N PRO A 65 4.59 -12.79 -5.67
CA PRO A 65 5.80 -13.00 -4.88
C PRO A 65 5.66 -14.22 -3.97
N ASP A 66 6.55 -15.21 -4.13
CA ASP A 66 6.63 -16.38 -3.23
C ASP A 66 7.04 -15.99 -1.79
N MET A 67 7.81 -14.90 -1.67
CA MET A 67 8.22 -14.30 -0.40
C MET A 67 7.93 -12.79 -0.46
N PRO A 68 7.22 -12.21 0.52
CA PRO A 68 6.97 -10.78 0.55
C PRO A 68 8.26 -9.97 0.56
N THR A 69 8.32 -8.95 -0.27
CA THR A 69 9.43 -7.97 -0.32
C THR A 69 9.02 -6.66 0.37
N TRP A 70 9.96 -5.74 0.54
CA TRP A 70 9.62 -4.38 1.02
C TRP A 70 8.62 -3.70 0.08
N ARG A 71 8.72 -3.93 -1.23
CA ARG A 71 7.73 -3.50 -2.21
C ARG A 71 6.36 -4.14 -1.99
N THR A 72 6.29 -5.43 -1.67
CA THR A 72 5.02 -6.09 -1.34
C THR A 72 4.33 -5.41 -0.15
N LEU A 73 5.08 -5.03 0.88
CA LEU A 73 4.52 -4.25 1.99
C LEU A 73 4.05 -2.86 1.56
N ALA A 74 4.75 -2.21 0.64
CA ALA A 74 4.31 -0.93 0.08
C ALA A 74 2.99 -1.05 -0.70
N ASP A 75 2.87 -2.08 -1.55
CA ASP A 75 1.64 -2.38 -2.29
C ASP A 75 0.46 -2.58 -1.32
N ILE A 76 0.67 -3.36 -0.26
CA ILE A 76 -0.32 -3.60 0.81
C ILE A 76 -0.78 -2.28 1.46
N LEU A 77 0.17 -1.41 1.85
CA LEU A 77 -0.16 -0.16 2.53
C LEU A 77 -0.92 0.82 1.61
N LEU A 78 -0.53 0.88 0.33
CA LEU A 78 -1.18 1.74 -0.65
C LEU A 78 -2.56 1.22 -1.04
N ALA A 79 -2.73 -0.10 -1.10
CA ALA A 79 -4.04 -0.70 -1.31
C ALA A 79 -4.97 -0.44 -0.13
N ALA A 80 -4.50 -0.61 1.11
CA ALA A 80 -5.28 -0.37 2.33
C ALA A 80 -5.84 1.06 2.42
N ARG A 81 -5.23 2.04 1.76
CA ARG A 81 -5.76 3.41 1.66
C ARG A 81 -7.10 3.50 0.90
N VAL A 82 -7.30 2.66 -0.12
CA VAL A 82 -8.37 2.82 -1.13
C VAL A 82 -9.26 1.59 -1.32
N TYR A 83 -8.90 0.44 -0.76
CA TYR A 83 -9.67 -0.80 -0.90
C TYR A 83 -10.93 -0.75 -0.02
N GLU A 84 -12.09 -1.03 -0.62
CA GLU A 84 -13.41 -1.04 0.05
C GLU A 84 -13.68 -2.31 0.87
#